data_AF-A0A843CQC7-F1
#
_entry.id   AF-A0A843CQC7-F1
#
_cell.length_a   1.000
_cell.length_b   1.000
_cell.length_c   1.000
_cell.angle_alpha   90.00
_cell.angle_beta   90.00
_cell.angle_gamma   90.00
#
_symmetry.space_group_name_H-M   'P 1'
#
loop_
_entity.id
_entity.type
_entity.pdbx_description
1 polymer ?
#
loop_
_entity_poly.entity_id
_entity_poly.type
_entity_poly.pdbx_seq_one_letter_code
_entity_poly.pdbx_strand_id
1 'polypeptide(L)'
;MEQNHLDRALKKIMEFSSFFNQYFQHKEPWKKGPGTATCVFLSVNAACSMAIAIYPFLPESAQKIWNQLGFVGKVNENKWDFISDLLVKPGHLLGEISPLFVKVEEEEIEKYKKQLGPSE
;
A
#
# COMPACT_ATOMS: atom_id res chain seq x y z
N MET A 1 -2.80 3.79 17.58
CA MET A 1 -2.23 2.51 18.05
C MET A 1 -1.96 2.52 19.55
N GLU A 2 -1.68 3.67 20.18
CA GLU A 2 -1.41 3.81 21.62
C GLU A 2 -2.55 3.35 22.56
N GLN A 3 -3.80 3.35 22.10
CA GLN A 3 -4.97 2.88 22.88
C GLN A 3 -5.38 1.43 22.54
N ASN A 4 -4.52 0.66 21.83
CA ASN A 4 -4.80 -0.71 21.38
C ASN A 4 -6.05 -0.92 20.50
N HIS A 5 -6.62 0.15 19.95
CA HIS A 5 -7.72 0.09 18.96
C HIS A 5 -7.20 -0.22 17.54
N LEU A 6 -6.73 -1.45 17.32
CA LEU A 6 -6.08 -1.87 16.08
C LEU A 6 -7.03 -1.89 14.88
N ASP A 7 -8.28 -2.29 15.06
CA ASP A 7 -9.30 -2.30 14.00
C ASP A 7 -9.58 -0.88 13.48
N ARG A 8 -9.70 0.10 14.40
CA ARG A 8 -9.94 1.50 14.07
C ARG A 8 -8.71 2.10 13.37
N ALA A 9 -7.51 1.74 13.81
CA ALA A 9 -6.28 2.17 13.16
C ALA A 9 -6.21 1.65 11.71
N LEU A 10 -6.48 0.37 11.49
CA LEU A 10 -6.50 -0.21 10.15
C LEU A 10 -7.57 0.43 9.27
N LYS A 11 -8.79 0.64 9.78
CA LYS A 11 -9.86 1.35 9.06
C LYS A 11 -9.42 2.73 8.59
N LYS A 12 -8.72 3.50 9.44
CA LYS A 12 -8.18 4.82 9.07
C LYS A 12 -7.14 4.76 7.95
N ILE A 13 -6.29 3.73 7.96
CA ILE A 13 -5.32 3.52 6.88
C ILE A 13 -6.04 3.16 5.57
N MET A 14 -7.09 2.34 5.64
CA MET A 14 -7.91 2.00 4.47
C MET A 14 -8.68 3.22 3.93
N GLU A 15 -9.21 4.08 4.80
CA GLU A 15 -9.84 5.35 4.39
C GLU A 15 -8.85 6.25 3.63
N PHE A 16 -7.60 6.33 4.10
CA PHE A 16 -6.53 7.05 3.41
C PHE A 16 -6.25 6.46 2.01
N SER A 17 -6.21 5.13 1.89
CA SER A 17 -6.10 4.45 0.59
C SER A 17 -7.25 4.80 -0.36
N SER A 18 -8.49 4.74 0.14
CA SER A 18 -9.68 5.08 -0.64
C SER A 18 -9.67 6.52 -1.12
N PHE A 19 -9.25 7.47 -0.27
CA PHE A 19 -9.10 8.87 -0.63
C PHE A 19 -8.08 9.06 -1.77
N PHE A 20 -6.92 8.42 -1.69
CA PHE A 20 -5.91 8.51 -2.75
C PHE A 20 -6.35 7.88 -4.06
N ASN A 21 -7.10 6.78 -4.01
CA ASN A 21 -7.71 6.20 -5.21
C ASN A 21 -8.71 7.15 -5.87
N GLN A 22 -9.54 7.85 -5.08
CA GLN A 22 -10.46 8.88 -5.60
C GLN A 22 -9.69 10.05 -6.22
N TYR A 23 -8.61 10.51 -5.58
CA TYR A 23 -7.72 11.53 -6.14
C TYR A 23 -7.14 11.11 -7.48
N PHE A 24 -6.55 9.91 -7.55
CA PHE A 24 -5.95 9.38 -8.78
C PHE A 24 -6.99 9.23 -9.90
N GLN A 25 -8.18 8.76 -9.54
CA GLN A 25 -9.30 8.60 -10.47
C GLN A 25 -9.78 9.94 -11.02
N HIS A 26 -9.92 10.96 -10.17
CA HIS A 26 -10.39 12.28 -10.58
C HIS A 26 -9.36 13.03 -11.44
N LYS A 27 -8.05 12.79 -11.20
CA LYS A 27 -6.98 13.40 -11.98
C LYS A 27 -6.69 12.71 -13.32
N GLU A 28 -7.18 11.49 -13.50
CA GLU A 28 -7.06 10.72 -14.74
C GLU A 28 -5.67 10.79 -15.41
N PRO A 29 -4.56 10.53 -14.68
CA PRO A 29 -3.21 10.77 -15.17
C PRO A 29 -2.87 9.99 -16.45
N TRP A 30 -3.55 8.86 -16.70
CA TRP A 30 -3.41 8.06 -17.92
C TRP A 30 -3.84 8.79 -19.20
N LYS A 31 -4.65 9.87 -19.09
CA LYS A 31 -4.98 10.75 -20.23
C LYS A 31 -3.85 11.71 -20.62
N LYS A 32 -2.76 11.77 -19.83
CA LYS A 32 -1.56 12.59 -20.08
C LYS A 32 -1.85 14.10 -20.26
N GLY A 33 -2.81 14.61 -19.50
CA GLY A 33 -3.17 16.03 -19.48
C GLY A 33 -2.27 16.89 -18.58
N PRO A 34 -2.56 18.20 -18.47
CA PRO A 34 -1.88 19.08 -17.54
C PRO A 34 -1.98 18.57 -16.10
N GLY A 35 -0.86 18.54 -15.37
CA GLY A 35 -0.83 18.08 -13.98
C GLY A 35 -0.67 16.56 -13.80
N THR A 36 -0.60 15.77 -14.87
CA THR A 36 -0.30 14.32 -14.79
C THR A 36 0.98 14.05 -13.99
N ALA A 37 2.05 14.80 -14.23
CA ALA A 37 3.33 14.61 -13.53
C ALA A 37 3.18 14.80 -12.01
N THR A 38 2.50 15.86 -11.58
CA THR A 38 2.21 16.13 -10.16
C THR A 38 1.33 15.04 -9.56
N CYS A 39 0.30 14.60 -10.27
CA CYS A 39 -0.57 13.52 -9.80
C CYS A 39 0.21 12.22 -9.57
N VAL A 40 1.02 11.80 -10.54
CA VAL A 40 1.83 10.58 -10.42
C VAL A 40 2.84 10.72 -9.29
N PHE A 41 3.54 11.85 -9.20
CA PHE A 41 4.50 12.12 -8.14
C PHE A 41 3.89 12.03 -6.74
N LEU A 42 2.73 12.66 -6.52
CA LEU A 42 2.04 12.58 -5.23
C LEU A 42 1.52 11.18 -4.93
N SER A 43 1.06 10.45 -5.95
CA SER A 43 0.50 9.11 -5.77
C SER A 43 1.56 8.07 -5.42
N VAL A 44 2.76 8.20 -6.03
CA VAL A 44 3.91 7.36 -5.69
C VAL A 44 4.39 7.64 -4.26
N ASN A 45 4.43 8.91 -3.84
CA ASN A 45 4.75 9.24 -2.45
C ASN A 45 3.67 8.78 -1.46
N ALA A 46 2.39 8.83 -1.83
CA ALA A 46 1.32 8.27 -1.01
C ALA A 46 1.43 6.75 -0.86
N ALA A 47 1.88 6.03 -1.90
CA ALA A 47 2.21 4.61 -1.79
C ALA A 47 3.38 4.36 -0.82
N CYS A 48 4.36 5.26 -0.76
CA CYS A 48 5.44 5.21 0.23
C CYS A 48 4.89 5.39 1.66
N SER A 49 4.06 6.40 1.89
CA SER A 49 3.36 6.59 3.16
C SER A 49 2.54 5.36 3.55
N MET A 50 1.87 4.72 2.58
CA MET A 50 1.09 3.51 2.80
C MET A 50 1.96 2.33 3.24
N ALA A 51 3.14 2.15 2.64
CA ALA A 51 4.07 1.09 3.02
C ALA A 51 4.44 1.18 4.51
N ILE A 52 4.74 2.40 4.99
CA ILE A 52 5.04 2.67 6.40
C ILE A 52 3.78 2.44 7.26
N ALA A 53 2.63 2.93 6.80
CA ALA A 53 1.37 2.85 7.55
C ALA A 53 0.92 1.41 7.84
N ILE A 54 0.96 0.55 6.81
CA ILE A 54 0.43 -0.81 6.89
C ILE A 54 1.41 -1.80 7.52
N TYR A 55 2.68 -1.44 7.69
CA TYR A 55 3.73 -2.35 8.18
C TYR A 55 3.34 -3.13 9.46
N PRO A 56 2.72 -2.50 10.50
CA PRO A 56 2.31 -3.23 11.71
C PRO A 56 1.22 -4.29 11.48
N PHE A 57 0.53 -4.24 10.35
CA PHE A 57 -0.59 -5.14 10.01
C PHE A 57 -0.24 -6.13 8.90
N LEU A 58 0.51 -5.68 7.89
CA LEU A 58 0.85 -6.41 6.67
C LEU A 58 2.34 -6.23 6.34
N PRO A 59 3.27 -6.77 7.16
CA PRO A 59 4.70 -6.49 7.04
C PRO A 59 5.28 -6.93 5.69
N GLU A 60 4.83 -8.06 5.16
CA GLU A 60 5.29 -8.56 3.86
C GLU A 60 4.82 -7.67 2.70
N SER A 61 3.55 -7.27 2.70
CA SER A 61 3.02 -6.36 1.67
C SER A 61 3.63 -4.98 1.76
N ALA A 62 3.85 -4.46 2.97
CA ALA A 62 4.58 -3.21 3.18
C ALA A 62 5.98 -3.27 2.56
N GLN A 63 6.73 -4.34 2.82
CA GLN A 63 8.07 -4.51 2.26
C GLN A 63 8.04 -4.67 0.73
N LYS A 64 7.04 -5.37 0.18
CA LYS A 64 6.85 -5.44 -1.28
C LYS A 64 6.68 -4.04 -1.87
N ILE A 65 5.80 -3.20 -1.32
CA ILE A 65 5.65 -1.81 -1.78
C ILE A 65 6.98 -1.07 -1.68
N TRP A 66 7.68 -1.17 -0.55
CA TRP A 66 8.97 -0.53 -0.32
C TRP A 66 10.00 -0.87 -1.40
N ASN A 67 10.11 -2.16 -1.74
CA ASN A 67 11.01 -2.65 -2.78
C ASN A 67 10.58 -2.18 -4.19
N GLN A 68 9.28 -2.22 -4.49
CA GLN A 68 8.75 -1.74 -5.78
C GLN A 68 8.96 -0.23 -5.96
N LEU A 69 8.97 0.54 -4.87
CA LEU A 69 9.34 1.94 -4.88
C LEU A 69 10.84 2.18 -5.07
N GLY A 70 11.67 1.13 -5.14
CA GLY A 70 13.11 1.24 -5.38
C GLY A 70 13.93 1.59 -4.14
N PHE A 71 13.35 1.47 -2.94
CA PHE A 71 14.11 1.66 -1.71
C PHE A 71 14.87 0.38 -1.32
N VAL A 72 16.05 0.57 -0.75
CA VAL A 72 16.89 -0.50 -0.19
C VAL A 72 16.64 -0.59 1.32
N GLY A 73 16.86 -1.78 1.89
CA GLY A 73 16.68 -2.01 3.33
C GLY A 73 15.24 -2.35 3.70
N LYS A 74 14.92 -2.24 4.99
CA LYS A 74 13.61 -2.64 5.50
C LYS A 74 12.72 -1.44 5.73
N VAL A 75 11.43 -1.58 5.41
CA VAL A 75 10.44 -0.52 5.63
C VAL A 75 10.38 -0.06 7.10
N ASN A 76 10.61 -0.98 8.05
CA ASN A 76 10.56 -0.73 9.48
C ASN A 76 11.79 -0.05 10.09
N GLU A 77 12.85 0.12 9.30
CA GLU A 77 14.01 0.94 9.68
C GLU A 77 13.66 2.44 9.59
N ASN A 78 12.57 2.78 8.89
CA ASN A 78 12.04 4.14 8.84
C ASN A 78 11.19 4.43 10.07
N LYS A 79 11.38 5.62 10.64
CA LYS A 79 10.51 6.11 11.71
C LYS A 79 9.15 6.47 11.14
N TRP A 80 8.11 6.21 11.94
CA TRP A 80 6.74 6.62 11.64
C TRP A 80 6.62 8.11 11.33
N ASP A 81 7.44 8.94 11.96
CA ASP A 81 7.46 10.40 11.77
C ASP A 81 7.71 10.81 10.31
N PHE A 82 8.36 9.97 9.51
CA PHE A 82 8.65 10.23 8.10
C PHE A 82 7.50 9.85 7.16
N ILE A 83 6.36 9.36 7.67
CA ILE A 83 5.23 8.94 6.85
C ILE A 83 4.65 10.05 5.97
N SER A 84 4.80 11.31 6.38
CA SER A 84 4.31 12.48 5.64
C SER A 84 5.38 13.12 4.75
N ASP A 85 6.60 12.60 4.78
CA ASP A 85 7.69 13.11 3.96
C ASP A 85 7.58 12.60 2.53
N LEU A 86 7.90 13.46 1.57
CA LEU A 86 8.02 13.08 0.18
C LEU A 86 9.37 12.39 -0.05
N LEU A 87 9.47 11.12 0.32
CA LEU A 87 10.71 10.33 0.24
C LEU A 87 11.11 10.03 -1.21
N VAL A 88 10.15 9.85 -2.11
CA VAL A 88 10.42 9.65 -3.54
C VAL A 88 10.63 11.02 -4.19
N LYS A 89 11.90 11.35 -4.48
CA LYS A 89 12.29 12.63 -5.11
C LYS A 89 12.29 12.53 -6.64
N PRO A 90 12.19 13.67 -7.36
CA PRO A 90 12.37 13.67 -8.81
C PRO A 90 13.71 13.03 -9.22
N GLY A 91 13.68 12.17 -10.23
CA GLY A 91 14.86 11.40 -10.68
C GLY A 91 15.10 10.10 -9.93
N HIS A 92 14.33 9.79 -8.89
CA HIS A 92 14.38 8.50 -8.20
C HIS A 92 13.93 7.36 -9.13
N LEU A 93 14.68 6.25 -9.11
CA LEU A 93 14.38 5.07 -9.91
C LEU A 93 13.51 4.11 -9.12
N LEU A 94 12.36 3.73 -9.70
CA LEU A 94 11.49 2.70 -9.13
C LEU A 94 12.08 1.31 -9.37
N GLY A 95 11.68 0.36 -8.51
CA GLY A 95 11.98 -1.05 -8.68
C GLY A 95 11.04 -1.72 -9.69
N GLU A 96 11.02 -3.05 -9.67
CA GLU A 96 10.13 -3.85 -10.52
C GLU A 96 8.70 -3.84 -9.99
N ILE A 97 7.76 -3.32 -10.78
CA ILE A 97 6.36 -3.18 -10.39
C ILE A 97 5.60 -4.48 -10.64
N SER A 98 4.85 -4.94 -9.64
CA SER A 98 3.98 -6.13 -9.73
C SER A 98 2.73 -5.98 -8.85
N PRO A 99 1.61 -6.64 -9.18
CA PRO A 99 0.43 -6.63 -8.33
C PRO A 99 0.74 -7.10 -6.90
N LEU A 100 0.33 -6.31 -5.90
CA LEU A 100 0.62 -6.59 -4.49
C LEU A 100 -0.20 -7.75 -3.91
N PHE A 101 -1.46 -7.85 -4.34
CA PHE A 101 -2.42 -8.81 -3.84
C PHE A 101 -3.05 -9.55 -5.01
N VAL A 102 -3.19 -10.86 -4.84
CA VAL A 102 -3.93 -11.73 -5.76
C VAL A 102 -5.33 -11.92 -5.17
N LYS A 103 -6.33 -11.93 -6.04
CA LYS A 103 -7.69 -12.24 -5.63
C LYS A 103 -7.72 -13.70 -5.14
N VAL A 104 -8.32 -13.93 -3.99
CA VAL A 104 -8.60 -15.29 -3.52
C VAL A 104 -9.81 -15.79 -4.27
N GLU A 105 -9.68 -16.91 -4.98
CA GLU A 105 -10.77 -17.47 -5.76
C GLU A 105 -11.68 -18.35 -4.90
N GLU A 106 -12.95 -18.47 -5.29
CA GLU A 106 -13.97 -19.20 -4.51
C GLU A 106 -13.59 -20.68 -4.35
N GLU A 107 -12.98 -21.28 -5.37
CA GLU A 107 -12.51 -22.66 -5.35
C GLU A 107 -11.43 -22.88 -4.28
N GLU A 108 -10.55 -21.89 -4.06
CA GLU A 108 -9.53 -21.95 -3.00
C GLU A 108 -10.18 -21.86 -1.62
N ILE A 109 -11.17 -20.98 -1.46
CA ILE A 109 -11.94 -20.84 -0.22
C ILE A 109 -12.60 -22.16 0.14
N GLU A 110 -13.32 -22.78 -0.81
CA GLU A 110 -14.02 -24.05 -0.60
C GLU A 110 -13.06 -25.21 -0.32
N LYS A 111 -11.90 -25.24 -0.99
CA LYS A 111 -10.83 -26.21 -0.70
C LYS A 111 -10.36 -26.10 0.75
N TYR A 112 -10.05 -24.89 1.22
CA TYR A 112 -9.58 -24.70 2.60
C TYR A 112 -10.66 -24.96 3.64
N LYS A 113 -11.92 -24.58 3.39
CA LYS A 113 -13.05 -24.91 4.26
C LYS A 113 -13.20 -26.42 4.45
N LYS A 114 -13.07 -27.22 3.39
CA LYS A 114 -13.13 -28.69 3.48
C LYS A 114 -11.94 -29.29 4.23
N GLN A 115 -10.75 -28.71 4.07
CA GLN A 115 -9.53 -29.22 4.72
C GLN A 115 -9.45 -28.88 6.21
N LEU A 116 -9.95 -27.70 6.60
CA LEU A 116 -9.81 -27.15 7.97
C LEU A 116 -11.12 -27.17 8.77
N GLY A 117 -12.23 -27.51 8.11
CA GLY A 117 -13.52 -27.70 8.78
C GLY A 117 -13.46 -28.86 9.77
N PRO A 118 -14.29 -28.83 10.83
CA PRO A 118 -14.36 -29.94 11.78
C PRO A 118 -14.68 -31.24 11.03
N SER A 119 -13.93 -32.30 11.32
CA SER A 119 -14.27 -33.65 10.88
C SER A 119 -15.56 -34.05 11.60
N GLU A 120 -16.65 -34.25 10.86
CA GLU A 120 -17.82 -34.98 11.37
C GLU A 120 -17.48 -36.45 11.62
#